data_AF-A0A3A8QC39-F1
#
_entry.id   AF-A0A3A8QC39-F1
#
_cell.length_a   1.000
_cell.length_b   1.000
_cell.length_c   1.000
_cell.angle_alpha   90.00
_cell.angle_beta   90.00
_cell.angle_gamma   90.00
#
_symmetry.space_group_name_H-M   'P 1'
#
loop_
_entity.id
_entity.type
_entity.pdbx_description
1 polymer ?
#
loop_
_entity_poly.entity_id
_entity_poly.type
_entity_poly.pdbx_seq_one_letter_code
_entity_poly.pdbx_strand_id
1 'polypeptide(L)'
;MAPLTARVADAGHGLLTGIAGASAGAARSAYLALALLASGVARCATGRSQDGLPQLKRCLFRVAQVPVDLVLMLGGRVLSAVQVVTGLEPVGRRLTDAEVDRLRPIFGDSLDYRCVRVKEGALGLLGLPGRAFAHGDVLFIPPGYGAVGFRLLVHELTHVWQHQHGGTGYLSGALAAQYLGDGYDWRKAVGHRRWAELNPEQQAQFIEDAADAQLIPHVGRPTPQQRLRGWSDAALCLLDEALDCLYAGRGAP
;
A
#
# COMPACT_ATOMS: atom_id res chain seq x y z
N MET A 1 25.23 -4.66 -16.85
CA MET A 1 25.09 -3.83 -15.63
C MET A 1 24.97 -2.38 -16.03
N ALA A 2 24.11 -1.59 -15.37
CA ALA A 2 23.95 -0.16 -15.65
C ALA A 2 25.23 0.64 -15.31
N PRO A 3 25.50 1.78 -15.97
CA PRO A 3 26.65 2.62 -15.66
C PRO A 3 26.56 3.17 -14.23
N LEU A 4 27.71 3.42 -13.59
CA LEU A 4 27.79 3.93 -12.22
C LEU A 4 27.00 5.24 -12.04
N THR A 5 27.02 6.12 -13.04
CA THR A 5 26.26 7.38 -13.04
C THR A 5 24.75 7.16 -12.88
N ALA A 6 24.17 6.21 -13.63
CA ALA A 6 22.76 5.85 -13.51
C ALA A 6 22.42 5.24 -12.14
N ARG A 7 23.35 4.46 -11.58
CA ARG A 7 23.18 3.81 -10.27
C ARG A 7 23.25 4.81 -9.13
N VAL A 8 24.16 5.77 -9.20
CA VAL A 8 24.24 6.89 -8.24
C VAL A 8 23.00 7.78 -8.34
N ALA A 9 22.50 8.04 -9.55
CA ALA A 9 21.28 8.82 -9.76
C ALA A 9 20.04 8.12 -9.17
N ASP A 10 19.88 6.80 -9.40
CA ASP A 10 18.79 5.99 -8.82
C ASP A 10 18.87 5.97 -7.29
N ALA A 11 20.06 5.73 -6.73
CA ALA A 11 20.28 5.75 -5.28
C ALA A 11 19.95 7.13 -4.67
N GLY A 12 20.42 8.22 -5.28
CA GLY A 12 20.11 9.59 -4.84
C GLY A 12 18.62 9.89 -4.90
N HIS A 13 17.94 9.50 -5.98
CA HIS A 13 16.49 9.65 -6.11
C HIS A 13 15.72 8.81 -5.06
N GLY A 14 16.15 7.57 -4.82
CA GLY A 14 15.55 6.68 -3.81
C GLY A 14 15.68 7.21 -2.38
N LEU A 15 16.82 7.82 -2.04
CA LEU A 15 17.04 8.50 -0.76
C LEU A 15 16.18 9.76 -0.62
N LEU A 16 16.15 10.62 -1.64
CA LEU A 16 15.35 11.84 -1.65
C LEU A 16 13.85 11.54 -1.45
N THR A 17 13.33 10.60 -2.23
CA THR A 17 11.92 10.18 -2.11
C THR A 17 11.65 9.47 -0.79
N GLY A 18 12.64 8.75 -0.24
CA GLY A 18 12.56 8.16 1.09
C GLY A 18 12.40 9.19 2.21
N ILE A 19 13.24 10.24 2.18
CA ILE A 19 13.18 11.35 3.14
C ILE A 19 11.87 12.12 3.00
N ALA A 20 11.46 12.43 1.76
CA ALA A 20 10.21 13.13 1.49
C ALA A 20 8.99 12.31 1.98
N GLY A 21 8.92 11.02 1.63
CA GLY A 21 7.85 10.11 2.05
C GLY A 21 7.81 9.94 3.57
N ALA A 22 8.95 9.75 4.22
CA ALA A 22 9.05 9.67 5.68
C ALA A 22 8.57 10.96 6.37
N SER A 23 8.98 12.13 5.86
CA SER A 23 8.58 13.43 6.41
C SER A 23 7.09 13.67 6.26
N ALA A 24 6.54 13.41 5.06
CA ALA A 24 5.12 13.52 4.78
C ALA A 24 4.29 12.54 5.63
N GLY A 25 4.76 11.29 5.75
CA GLY A 25 4.14 10.26 6.58
C GLY A 25 4.09 10.64 8.06
N ALA A 26 5.20 11.18 8.60
CA ALA A 26 5.26 11.66 9.97
C ALA A 26 4.32 12.86 10.21
N ALA A 27 4.31 13.84 9.31
CA ALA A 27 3.42 15.01 9.39
C ALA A 27 1.94 14.60 9.34
N ARG A 28 1.58 13.70 8.43
CA ARG A 28 0.21 13.16 8.32
C ARG A 28 -0.19 12.38 9.57
N SER A 29 0.71 11.55 10.09
CA SER A 29 0.47 10.78 11.30
C SER A 29 0.26 11.68 12.52
N ALA A 30 1.04 12.76 12.63
CA ALA A 30 0.87 13.76 13.67
C ALA A 30 -0.49 14.46 13.58
N TYR A 31 -0.90 14.88 12.37
CA TYR A 31 -2.22 15.47 12.14
C TYR A 31 -3.36 14.53 12.54
N LEU A 32 -3.30 13.26 12.11
CA LEU A 32 -4.32 12.26 12.45
C LEU A 32 -4.35 11.95 13.95
N ALA A 33 -3.19 11.86 14.60
CA ALA A 33 -3.11 11.65 16.05
C ALA A 33 -3.76 12.82 16.80
N LEU A 34 -3.47 14.07 16.41
CA LEU A 34 -4.10 15.26 17.00
C LEU A 34 -5.62 15.26 16.81
N ALA A 35 -6.09 14.93 15.61
CA ALA A 35 -7.52 14.85 15.32
C ALA A 35 -8.22 13.77 16.17
N LEU A 36 -7.64 12.56 16.25
CA LEU A 36 -8.15 11.45 17.06
C LEU A 36 -8.14 11.76 18.57
N LEU A 37 -7.10 12.46 19.04
CA LEU A 37 -6.99 12.90 20.42
C LEU A 37 -8.10 13.92 20.74
N ALA A 38 -8.25 14.95 19.91
CA ALA A 38 -9.25 16.00 20.10
C ALA A 38 -10.67 15.42 20.09
N SER A 39 -10.99 14.57 19.10
CA SER A 39 -12.31 13.95 18.99
C SER A 39 -12.58 12.93 20.10
N GLY A 40 -11.56 12.18 20.52
CA GLY A 40 -11.63 11.23 21.63
C GLY A 40 -11.89 11.92 22.96
N VAL A 41 -11.12 12.97 23.28
CA VAL A 41 -11.28 13.78 24.51
C VAL A 41 -12.65 14.45 24.54
N ALA A 42 -13.07 15.08 23.44
CA ALA A 42 -14.37 15.73 23.36
C ALA A 42 -15.52 14.76 23.64
N ARG A 43 -15.49 13.55 23.06
CA ARG A 43 -16.52 12.53 23.29
C ARG A 43 -16.54 12.05 24.73
N CYS A 44 -15.39 11.78 25.33
CA CYS A 44 -15.30 11.42 26.74
C CYS A 44 -15.86 12.54 27.65
N ALA A 45 -15.52 13.81 27.37
CA ALA A 45 -16.01 14.96 28.13
C ALA A 45 -17.54 15.13 28.01
N THR A 46 -18.14 14.77 26.87
CA THR A 46 -19.61 14.77 26.67
C THR A 46 -20.32 13.52 27.20
N GLY A 47 -19.64 12.65 27.95
CA GLY A 47 -20.22 11.42 28.51
C GLY A 47 -20.31 10.23 27.52
N ARG A 48 -19.78 10.37 26.30
CA ARG A 48 -19.75 9.33 25.25
C ARG A 48 -18.44 8.53 25.28
N SER A 49 -18.03 8.05 26.45
CA SER A 49 -16.75 7.36 26.62
C SER A 49 -16.62 6.07 25.80
N GLN A 50 -17.74 5.38 25.51
CA GLN A 50 -17.75 4.19 24.64
C GLN A 50 -17.27 4.50 23.21
N ASP A 51 -17.54 5.71 22.71
CA ASP A 51 -17.08 6.16 21.39
C ASP A 51 -15.71 6.86 21.43
N GLY A 52 -15.39 7.50 22.57
CA GLY A 52 -14.15 8.27 22.76
C GLY A 52 -12.93 7.39 23.03
N LEU A 53 -13.05 6.38 23.89
CA LEU A 53 -11.94 5.49 24.27
C LEU A 53 -11.31 4.77 23.07
N PRO A 54 -12.08 4.21 22.10
CA PRO A 54 -11.49 3.63 20.90
C PRO A 54 -10.66 4.62 20.07
N GLN A 55 -11.04 5.89 20.03
CA GLN A 55 -10.30 6.93 19.29
C GLN A 55 -8.98 7.28 19.98
N LEU A 56 -8.99 7.39 21.30
CA LEU A 56 -7.78 7.58 22.11
C LEU A 56 -6.82 6.40 21.96
N LYS A 57 -7.35 5.16 21.97
CA LYS A 57 -6.56 3.95 21.71
C LYS A 57 -5.92 4.00 20.32
N ARG A 58 -6.68 4.35 19.27
CA ARG A 58 -6.15 4.53 17.91
C ARG A 58 -5.07 5.61 17.84
N CYS A 59 -5.24 6.72 18.55
CA CYS A 59 -4.22 7.77 18.66
C CYS A 59 -2.92 7.22 19.26
N LEU A 60 -3.01 6.49 20.38
CA LEU A 60 -1.83 5.91 21.03
C LEU A 60 -1.08 4.94 20.11
N PHE A 61 -1.81 4.06 19.42
CA PHE A 61 -1.21 3.16 18.42
C PHE A 61 -0.51 3.93 17.31
N ARG A 62 -1.16 4.96 16.74
CA ARG A 62 -0.55 5.80 15.69
C ARG A 62 0.74 6.44 16.16
N VAL A 63 0.76 7.04 17.35
CA VAL A 63 1.97 7.67 17.92
C VAL A 63 3.10 6.66 18.07
N ALA A 64 2.80 5.45 18.57
CA ALA A 64 3.79 4.38 18.70
C ALA A 64 4.29 3.84 17.34
N GLN A 65 3.46 3.92 16.30
CA GLN A 65 3.76 3.41 14.96
C GLN A 65 4.74 4.31 14.19
N VAL A 66 4.66 5.65 14.36
CA VAL A 66 5.50 6.61 13.62
C VAL A 66 7.01 6.28 13.65
N PRO A 67 7.66 6.05 14.82
CA PRO A 67 9.10 5.76 14.82
C PRO A 67 9.45 4.46 14.09
N VAL A 68 8.56 3.47 14.14
CA VAL A 68 8.74 2.20 13.41
C VAL A 68 8.70 2.43 11.92
N ASP A 69 7.68 3.13 11.42
CA ASP A 69 7.53 3.41 9.99
C ASP A 69 8.66 4.31 9.46
N LEU A 70 9.15 5.25 10.27
CA LEU A 70 10.29 6.09 9.93
C LEU A 70 11.56 5.26 9.72
N VAL A 71 11.85 4.34 10.65
CA VAL A 71 13.01 3.43 10.56
C VAL A 71 12.87 2.50 9.37
N LEU A 72 11.68 1.92 9.15
CA LEU A 72 11.42 1.06 8.00
C LEU A 72 11.64 1.80 6.68
N MET A 73 11.03 2.98 6.52
CA MET A 73 11.13 3.78 5.30
C MET A 73 12.56 4.24 5.02
N LEU A 74 13.26 4.82 6.01
CA LEU A 74 14.62 5.31 5.79
C LEU A 74 15.63 4.16 5.66
N GLY A 75 15.51 3.14 6.52
CA GLY A 75 16.39 1.98 6.52
C GLY A 75 16.34 1.21 5.20
N GLY A 76 15.15 0.94 4.68
CA GLY A 76 14.98 0.28 3.39
C GLY A 76 15.55 1.10 2.21
N ARG A 77 15.43 2.43 2.25
CA ARG A 77 16.00 3.30 1.19
C ARG A 77 17.51 3.45 1.27
N VAL A 78 18.08 3.51 2.47
CA VAL A 78 19.53 3.47 2.64
C VAL A 78 20.08 2.12 2.14
N LEU A 79 19.44 1.01 2.53
CA LEU A 79 19.85 -0.31 2.08
C LEU A 79 19.78 -0.41 0.55
N SER A 80 18.65 -0.07 -0.07
CA SER A 80 18.49 -0.06 -1.54
C SER A 80 19.54 0.82 -2.22
N ALA A 81 19.81 2.03 -1.71
CA ALA A 81 20.83 2.91 -2.26
C ALA A 81 22.23 2.28 -2.26
N VAL A 82 22.64 1.64 -1.15
CA VAL A 82 23.92 0.92 -1.07
C VAL A 82 23.94 -0.25 -2.05
N GLN A 83 22.88 -1.05 -2.12
CA GLN A 83 22.82 -2.20 -3.02
C GLN A 83 22.86 -1.80 -4.50
N VAL A 84 22.21 -0.71 -4.89
CA VAL A 84 22.26 -0.18 -6.26
C VAL A 84 23.65 0.33 -6.58
N VAL A 85 24.30 1.10 -5.68
CA VAL A 85 25.66 1.63 -5.90
C VAL A 85 26.75 0.54 -5.87
N THR A 86 26.50 -0.59 -5.23
CA THR A 86 27.41 -1.76 -5.23
C THR A 86 27.11 -2.79 -6.32
N GLY A 87 25.86 -2.84 -6.81
CA GLY A 87 25.46 -3.57 -8.02
C GLY A 87 24.75 -4.87 -7.69
N LEU A 88 24.45 -5.05 -6.41
CA LEU A 88 23.64 -6.12 -5.85
C LEU A 88 22.15 -5.94 -6.15
N GLU A 89 21.74 -4.74 -6.55
CA GLU A 89 20.37 -4.39 -6.93
C GLU A 89 20.36 -3.60 -8.26
N PRO A 90 19.39 -3.85 -9.17
CA PRO A 90 19.25 -3.13 -10.42
C PRO A 90 18.72 -1.70 -10.22
N VAL A 91 18.94 -0.86 -11.23
CA VAL A 91 18.28 0.45 -11.35
C VAL A 91 16.79 0.25 -11.62
N GLY A 92 15.93 1.08 -11.03
CA GLY A 92 14.49 0.99 -11.23
C GLY A 92 14.08 1.47 -12.62
N ARG A 93 13.23 0.70 -13.32
CA ARG A 93 12.54 1.16 -14.52
C ARG A 93 11.24 1.87 -14.15
N ARG A 94 10.71 2.68 -15.07
CA ARG A 94 9.33 3.19 -14.97
C ARG A 94 8.33 2.09 -15.35
N LEU A 95 7.07 2.30 -14.98
CA LEU A 95 5.97 1.57 -15.60
C LEU A 95 5.94 1.87 -17.10
N THR A 96 5.61 0.87 -17.89
CA THR A 96 5.36 0.99 -19.33
C THR A 96 3.97 1.57 -19.57
N ASP A 97 3.76 2.19 -20.73
CA ASP A 97 2.44 2.74 -21.09
C ASP A 97 1.34 1.68 -21.06
N ALA A 98 1.65 0.46 -21.52
CA ALA A 98 0.73 -0.68 -21.47
C ALA A 98 0.38 -1.11 -20.02
N GLU A 99 1.34 -1.06 -19.10
CA GLU A 99 1.06 -1.28 -17.67
C GLU A 99 0.14 -0.18 -17.14
N VAL A 100 0.46 1.09 -17.41
CA VAL A 100 -0.33 2.25 -16.95
C VAL A 100 -1.77 2.19 -17.48
N ASP A 101 -1.96 1.92 -18.78
CA ASP A 101 -3.29 1.84 -19.40
C ASP A 101 -4.14 0.74 -18.77
N ARG A 102 -3.52 -0.38 -18.39
CA ARG A 102 -4.21 -1.49 -17.74
C ARG A 102 -4.55 -1.22 -16.27
N LEU A 103 -3.80 -0.34 -15.62
CA LEU A 103 -3.96 0.03 -14.21
C LEU A 103 -4.88 1.25 -14.00
N ARG A 104 -5.02 2.10 -15.02
CA ARG A 104 -5.85 3.31 -15.00
C ARG A 104 -7.32 3.03 -14.64
N PRO A 105 -7.96 1.94 -15.10
CA PRO A 105 -9.32 1.58 -14.65
C PRO A 105 -9.43 1.20 -13.17
N ILE A 106 -8.32 1.00 -12.45
CA ILE A 106 -8.33 0.61 -11.04
C ILE A 106 -8.03 1.82 -10.15
N PHE A 107 -6.96 2.56 -10.46
CA PHE A 107 -6.50 3.66 -9.61
C PHE A 107 -6.87 5.05 -10.15
N GLY A 108 -7.34 5.16 -11.39
CA GLY A 108 -7.67 6.44 -12.02
C GLY A 108 -6.46 7.37 -12.06
N ASP A 109 -6.69 8.66 -11.82
CA ASP A 109 -5.61 9.67 -11.74
C ASP A 109 -5.10 9.88 -10.31
N SER A 110 -5.59 9.10 -9.33
CA SER A 110 -5.16 9.23 -7.93
C SER A 110 -3.73 8.75 -7.71
N LEU A 111 -3.27 7.75 -8.46
CA LEU A 111 -1.92 7.21 -8.37
C LEU A 111 -0.98 7.98 -9.30
N ASP A 112 0.09 8.59 -8.79
CA ASP A 112 1.13 9.18 -9.64
C ASP A 112 2.05 8.08 -10.19
N TYR A 113 1.64 7.49 -11.31
CA TYR A 113 2.37 6.47 -12.04
C TYR A 113 3.80 6.88 -12.43
N ARG A 114 4.07 8.19 -12.56
CA ARG A 114 5.39 8.69 -12.99
C ARG A 114 6.43 8.58 -11.89
N CYS A 115 6.00 8.57 -10.64
CA CYS A 115 6.85 8.37 -9.47
C CYS A 115 7.18 6.89 -9.25
N VAL A 116 6.36 5.98 -9.78
CA VAL A 116 6.54 4.53 -9.62
C VAL A 116 7.82 4.04 -10.28
N ARG A 117 8.59 3.21 -9.55
CA ARG A 117 9.74 2.47 -10.08
C ARG A 117 9.57 0.99 -9.84
N VAL A 118 9.99 0.17 -10.80
CA VAL A 118 9.99 -1.29 -10.69
C VAL A 118 11.44 -1.78 -10.76
N LYS A 119 11.86 -2.52 -9.76
CA LYS A 119 13.16 -3.18 -9.68
C LYS A 119 12.96 -4.68 -9.74
N GLU A 120 13.41 -5.29 -10.84
CA GLU A 120 13.21 -6.70 -11.14
C GLU A 120 14.55 -7.44 -11.21
N GLY A 121 14.61 -8.63 -10.60
CA GLY A 121 15.78 -9.51 -10.67
C GLY A 121 16.52 -9.59 -9.34
N ALA A 122 17.86 -9.56 -9.36
CA ALA A 122 18.65 -9.73 -8.13
C ALA A 122 18.51 -8.48 -7.23
N LEU A 123 17.88 -8.63 -6.05
CA LEU A 123 17.59 -7.52 -5.12
C LEU A 123 18.48 -7.54 -3.86
N GLY A 124 19.57 -8.29 -3.87
CA GLY A 124 20.44 -8.45 -2.70
C GLY A 124 19.69 -8.93 -1.44
N LEU A 125 19.96 -8.26 -0.32
CA LEU A 125 19.33 -8.54 0.98
C LEU A 125 17.82 -8.31 0.97
N LEU A 126 17.35 -7.33 0.20
CA LEU A 126 15.91 -7.06 0.02
C LEU A 126 15.19 -8.21 -0.71
N GLY A 127 15.91 -9.04 -1.47
CA GLY A 127 15.34 -10.21 -2.16
C GLY A 127 15.27 -11.48 -1.32
N LEU A 128 15.90 -11.53 -0.13
CA LEU A 128 15.97 -12.74 0.71
C LEU A 128 14.60 -13.32 1.09
N PRO A 129 13.54 -12.52 1.34
CA PRO A 129 12.21 -13.06 1.61
C PRO A 129 11.58 -13.82 0.42
N GLY A 130 12.16 -13.73 -0.79
CA GLY A 130 11.67 -14.46 -1.97
C GLY A 130 10.30 -14.01 -2.48
N ARG A 131 9.81 -12.86 -2.03
CA ARG A 131 8.50 -12.30 -2.40
C ARG A 131 8.61 -10.88 -2.90
N ALA A 132 7.69 -10.51 -3.78
CA ALA A 132 7.54 -9.12 -4.18
C ALA A 132 7.01 -8.28 -3.02
N PHE A 133 7.34 -6.99 -3.04
CA PHE A 133 6.82 -6.01 -2.10
C PHE A 133 6.98 -4.59 -2.63
N ALA A 134 6.12 -3.68 -2.17
CA ALA A 134 6.24 -2.24 -2.40
C ALA A 134 6.85 -1.54 -1.19
N HIS A 135 7.82 -0.67 -1.45
CA HIS A 135 8.44 0.19 -0.44
C HIS A 135 8.43 1.63 -0.94
N GLY A 136 7.53 2.46 -0.42
CA GLY A 136 7.15 3.75 -0.99
C GLY A 136 6.69 3.59 -2.44
N ASP A 137 7.17 4.44 -3.34
CA ASP A 137 6.84 4.35 -4.78
C ASP A 137 7.68 3.33 -5.57
N VAL A 138 8.35 2.39 -4.91
CA VAL A 138 9.24 1.42 -5.55
C VAL A 138 8.76 0.00 -5.31
N LEU A 139 8.60 -0.76 -6.38
CA LEU A 139 8.25 -2.18 -6.36
C LEU A 139 9.52 -2.99 -6.50
N PHE A 140 9.66 -3.98 -5.64
CA PHE A 140 10.78 -4.90 -5.60
C PHE A 140 10.26 -6.27 -5.98
N ILE A 141 10.72 -6.80 -7.11
CA ILE A 141 10.27 -8.09 -7.66
C ILE A 141 11.49 -9.02 -7.77
N PRO A 142 11.60 -10.04 -6.90
CA PRO A 142 12.73 -10.96 -6.90
C PRO A 142 12.74 -11.85 -8.17
N PRO A 143 13.85 -12.54 -8.47
CA PRO A 143 13.93 -13.37 -9.67
C PRO A 143 12.98 -14.57 -9.55
N GLY A 144 12.52 -15.08 -10.68
CA GLY A 144 11.62 -16.24 -10.73
C GLY A 144 10.13 -15.92 -10.87
N TYR A 145 9.75 -14.64 -10.78
CA TYR A 145 8.36 -14.19 -11.01
C TYR A 145 7.95 -14.11 -12.49
N GLY A 146 8.86 -14.32 -13.44
CA GLY A 146 8.58 -14.18 -14.88
C GLY A 146 8.26 -12.73 -15.26
N ALA A 147 7.51 -12.53 -16.35
CA ALA A 147 6.92 -11.21 -16.62
C ALA A 147 6.00 -10.82 -15.46
N VAL A 148 6.15 -9.59 -14.94
CA VAL A 148 5.36 -9.10 -13.80
C VAL A 148 3.88 -9.37 -14.04
N GLY A 149 3.35 -10.36 -13.31
CA GLY A 149 1.95 -10.75 -13.45
C GLY A 149 1.05 -9.58 -13.08
N PHE A 150 -0.01 -9.35 -13.87
CA PHE A 150 -0.92 -8.24 -13.64
C PHE A 150 -1.50 -8.21 -12.22
N ARG A 151 -1.83 -9.38 -11.68
CA ARG A 151 -2.29 -9.54 -10.29
C ARG A 151 -1.31 -8.96 -9.29
N LEU A 152 -0.06 -9.42 -9.36
CA LEU A 152 1.01 -8.93 -8.50
C LEU A 152 1.19 -7.41 -8.65
N LEU A 153 1.16 -6.91 -9.89
CA LEU A 153 1.28 -5.48 -10.13
C LEU A 153 0.14 -4.69 -9.46
N VAL A 154 -1.10 -5.19 -9.52
CA VAL A 154 -2.25 -4.56 -8.86
C VAL A 154 -2.10 -4.59 -7.34
N HIS A 155 -1.67 -5.70 -6.75
CA HIS A 155 -1.41 -5.82 -5.31
C HIS A 155 -0.37 -4.81 -4.84
N GLU A 156 0.81 -4.83 -5.48
CA GLU A 156 1.92 -3.96 -5.08
C GLU A 156 1.63 -2.48 -5.36
N LEU A 157 0.90 -2.15 -6.42
CA LEU A 157 0.48 -0.77 -6.65
C LEU A 157 -0.64 -0.30 -5.74
N THR A 158 -1.41 -1.21 -5.15
CA THR A 158 -2.31 -0.83 -4.06
C THR A 158 -1.50 -0.34 -2.86
N HIS A 159 -0.37 -0.97 -2.54
CA HIS A 159 0.54 -0.46 -1.51
C HIS A 159 1.20 0.87 -1.90
N VAL A 160 1.56 1.08 -3.17
CA VAL A 160 2.03 2.39 -3.61
C VAL A 160 0.94 3.46 -3.47
N TRP A 161 -0.30 3.14 -3.83
CA TRP A 161 -1.43 4.04 -3.63
C TRP A 161 -1.63 4.35 -2.14
N GLN A 162 -1.50 3.35 -1.26
CA GLN A 162 -1.54 3.54 0.19
C GLN A 162 -0.39 4.43 0.67
N HIS A 163 0.81 4.30 0.11
CA HIS A 163 1.92 5.21 0.41
C HIS A 163 1.60 6.65 0.02
N GLN A 164 1.13 6.89 -1.21
CA GLN A 164 0.87 8.23 -1.73
C GLN A 164 -0.27 8.95 -0.99
N HIS A 165 -1.25 8.20 -0.47
CA HIS A 165 -2.44 8.78 0.18
C HIS A 165 -2.48 8.60 1.69
N GLY A 166 -1.78 7.61 2.24
CA GLY A 166 -1.71 7.27 3.67
C GLY A 166 -0.37 7.56 4.32
N GLY A 167 0.67 7.83 3.53
CA GLY A 167 2.04 7.99 4.00
C GLY A 167 2.69 6.65 4.34
N THR A 168 3.63 6.65 5.29
CA THR A 168 4.41 5.44 5.64
C THR A 168 3.65 4.42 6.49
N GLY A 169 2.45 4.75 6.95
CA GLY A 169 1.63 3.92 7.85
C GLY A 169 1.32 2.51 7.33
N TYR A 170 1.31 2.34 6.01
CA TYR A 170 1.06 1.05 5.39
C TYR A 170 2.19 0.05 5.65
N LEU A 171 3.45 0.49 5.82
CA LEU A 171 4.61 -0.40 5.91
C LEU A 171 4.51 -1.35 7.12
N SER A 172 4.46 -0.80 8.33
CA SER A 172 4.32 -1.63 9.53
C SER A 172 2.95 -2.32 9.61
N GLY A 173 1.89 -1.68 9.10
CA GLY A 173 0.55 -2.27 9.04
C GLY A 173 0.51 -3.54 8.16
N ALA A 174 1.15 -3.50 6.99
CA ALA A 174 1.27 -4.60 6.07
C ALA A 174 2.10 -5.74 6.68
N LEU A 175 3.27 -5.43 7.24
CA LEU A 175 4.10 -6.42 7.94
C LEU A 175 3.33 -7.09 9.08
N ALA A 176 2.68 -6.32 9.94
CA ALA A 176 1.89 -6.86 11.04
C ALA A 176 0.75 -7.77 10.53
N ALA A 177 0.05 -7.36 9.48
CA ALA A 177 -1.03 -8.13 8.88
C ALA A 177 -0.54 -9.47 8.29
N GLN A 178 0.64 -9.48 7.67
CA GLN A 178 1.28 -10.68 7.13
C GLN A 178 1.69 -11.67 8.24
N TYR A 179 2.23 -11.18 9.36
CA TYR A 179 2.70 -12.05 10.45
C TYR A 179 1.60 -12.50 11.43
N LEU A 180 0.52 -11.73 11.58
CA LEU A 180 -0.55 -12.00 12.56
C LEU A 180 -1.75 -12.77 11.98
N GLY A 181 -1.69 -13.20 10.71
CA GLY A 181 -2.56 -14.25 10.15
C GLY A 181 -3.92 -13.80 9.59
N ASP A 182 -4.34 -12.55 9.79
CA ASP A 182 -5.55 -11.98 9.15
C ASP A 182 -5.25 -11.25 7.83
N GLY A 183 -4.00 -11.32 7.34
CA GLY A 183 -3.46 -10.45 6.29
C GLY A 183 -4.24 -10.42 4.98
N TYR A 184 -4.62 -11.58 4.44
CA TYR A 184 -5.15 -11.65 3.08
C TYR A 184 -6.66 -11.88 2.98
N ASP A 185 -7.29 -12.38 4.05
CA ASP A 185 -8.69 -12.79 3.97
C ASP A 185 -9.65 -11.60 4.16
N TRP A 186 -9.86 -10.86 3.07
CA TRP A 186 -10.84 -9.77 3.00
C TRP A 186 -12.28 -10.26 3.17
N ARG A 187 -12.58 -11.54 2.94
CA ARG A 187 -13.95 -12.09 3.01
C ARG A 187 -14.52 -12.00 4.42
N LYS A 188 -13.67 -12.09 5.45
CA LYS A 188 -14.05 -11.87 6.86
C LYS A 188 -14.54 -10.45 7.16
N ALA A 189 -14.16 -9.48 6.33
CA ALA A 189 -14.49 -8.07 6.51
C ALA A 189 -15.75 -7.65 5.74
N VAL A 190 -16.18 -8.42 4.75
CA VAL A 190 -17.37 -8.15 3.93
C VAL A 190 -18.60 -8.03 4.81
N GLY A 191 -19.36 -6.95 4.63
CA GLY A 191 -20.59 -6.69 5.39
C GLY A 191 -20.39 -6.24 6.85
N HIS A 192 -19.14 -6.15 7.31
CA HIS A 192 -18.80 -5.78 8.69
C HIS A 192 -17.86 -4.60 8.80
N ARG A 193 -17.08 -4.32 7.75
CA ARG A 193 -16.09 -3.24 7.71
C ARG A 193 -16.25 -2.43 6.44
N ARG A 194 -15.91 -1.15 6.55
CA ARG A 194 -15.74 -0.25 5.41
C ARG A 194 -14.35 -0.42 4.79
N TRP A 195 -14.17 0.07 3.56
CA TRP A 195 -12.87 0.05 2.87
C TRP A 195 -11.71 0.55 3.74
N ALA A 196 -11.88 1.72 4.39
CA ALA A 196 -10.85 2.34 5.22
C ALA A 196 -10.56 1.59 6.55
N GLU A 197 -11.33 0.56 6.87
CA GLU A 197 -11.17 -0.27 8.07
C GLU A 197 -10.53 -1.64 7.77
N LEU A 198 -10.30 -1.92 6.48
CA LEU A 198 -9.47 -3.03 6.05
C LEU A 198 -8.01 -2.75 6.40
N ASN A 199 -7.27 -3.80 6.76
CA ASN A 199 -5.82 -3.67 6.91
C ASN A 199 -5.15 -3.50 5.52
N PRO A 200 -3.89 -3.04 5.46
CA PRO A 200 -3.23 -2.75 4.18
C PRO A 200 -3.19 -3.93 3.20
N GLU A 201 -3.00 -5.15 3.70
CA GLU A 201 -2.97 -6.38 2.88
C GLU A 201 -4.35 -6.79 2.40
N GLN A 202 -5.38 -6.65 3.24
CA GLN A 202 -6.76 -6.91 2.85
C GLN A 202 -7.19 -5.96 1.73
N GLN A 203 -6.82 -4.68 1.80
CA GLN A 203 -7.06 -3.73 0.71
C GLN A 203 -6.37 -4.17 -0.59
N ALA A 204 -5.09 -4.52 -0.52
CA ALA A 204 -4.31 -4.94 -1.69
C ALA A 204 -4.87 -6.23 -2.32
N GLN A 205 -5.11 -7.25 -1.50
CA GLN A 205 -5.68 -8.53 -1.96
C GLN A 205 -7.09 -8.37 -2.52
N PHE A 206 -7.92 -7.50 -1.93
CA PHE A 206 -9.29 -7.28 -2.40
C PHE A 206 -9.32 -6.68 -3.81
N ILE A 207 -8.46 -5.69 -4.07
CA ILE A 207 -8.35 -5.06 -5.38
C ILE A 207 -7.68 -5.99 -6.40
N GLU A 208 -6.67 -6.77 -5.98
CA GLU A 208 -6.09 -7.83 -6.81
C GLU A 208 -7.17 -8.84 -7.24
N ASP A 209 -7.92 -9.40 -6.28
CA ASP A 209 -8.96 -10.40 -6.53
C ASP A 209 -10.07 -9.83 -7.42
N ALA A 210 -10.42 -8.55 -7.25
CA ALA A 210 -11.43 -7.87 -8.08
C ALA A 210 -10.95 -7.73 -9.53
N ALA A 211 -9.68 -7.35 -9.72
CA ALA A 211 -9.07 -7.22 -11.03
C ALA A 211 -8.91 -8.59 -11.72
N ASP A 212 -8.50 -9.63 -10.99
CA ASP A 212 -8.42 -11.02 -11.49
C ASP A 212 -9.81 -11.55 -11.89
N ALA A 213 -10.83 -11.23 -11.09
CA ALA A 213 -12.21 -11.58 -11.36
C ALA A 213 -12.85 -10.74 -12.49
N GLN A 214 -12.13 -9.79 -13.08
CA GLN A 214 -12.62 -8.87 -14.10
C GLN A 214 -13.87 -8.08 -13.66
N LEU A 215 -13.88 -7.66 -12.40
CA LEU A 215 -14.95 -6.85 -11.81
C LEU A 215 -14.65 -5.35 -11.87
N ILE A 216 -13.58 -4.94 -12.54
CA ILE A 216 -13.16 -3.55 -12.70
C ILE A 216 -12.98 -3.25 -14.21
N PRO A 217 -13.75 -2.31 -14.80
CA PRO A 217 -14.90 -1.62 -14.21
C PRO A 217 -16.06 -2.59 -13.98
N HIS A 218 -16.85 -2.38 -12.93
CA HIS A 218 -17.95 -3.27 -12.57
C HIS A 218 -19.08 -3.18 -13.61
N VAL A 219 -19.45 -4.30 -14.23
CA VAL A 219 -20.56 -4.37 -15.20
C VAL A 219 -21.56 -5.46 -14.78
N GLY A 220 -22.49 -5.10 -13.90
CA GLY A 220 -23.65 -5.92 -13.58
C GLY A 220 -23.42 -7.04 -12.56
N ARG A 221 -24.38 -7.97 -12.44
CA ARG A 221 -24.37 -8.99 -11.37
C ARG A 221 -23.20 -9.97 -11.49
N PRO A 222 -22.66 -10.47 -10.37
CA PRO A 222 -21.54 -11.40 -10.40
C PRO A 222 -22.00 -12.75 -10.95
N THR A 223 -21.20 -13.32 -11.83
CA THR A 223 -21.37 -14.67 -12.39
C THR A 223 -21.35 -15.73 -11.28
N PRO A 224 -21.91 -16.94 -11.51
CA PRO A 224 -21.84 -18.03 -10.54
C PRO A 224 -20.41 -18.36 -10.09
N GLN A 225 -19.43 -18.29 -11.01
CA GLN A 225 -18.02 -18.54 -10.69
C GLN A 225 -17.43 -17.45 -9.77
N GLN A 226 -17.77 -16.19 -10.00
CA GLN A 226 -17.36 -15.09 -9.11
C GLN A 226 -17.99 -15.25 -7.72
N ARG A 227 -19.26 -15.64 -7.63
CA ARG A 227 -19.93 -15.92 -6.35
C ARG A 227 -19.23 -17.03 -5.55
N LEU A 228 -18.79 -18.11 -6.21
CA LEU A 228 -18.03 -19.19 -5.57
C LEU A 228 -16.68 -18.71 -5.01
N ARG A 229 -16.09 -17.65 -5.59
CA ARG A 229 -14.88 -16.99 -5.09
C ARG A 229 -15.17 -15.96 -3.97
N GLY A 230 -16.41 -15.84 -3.51
CA GLY A 230 -16.80 -14.94 -2.41
C GLY A 230 -17.34 -13.58 -2.85
N TRP A 231 -17.56 -13.34 -4.14
CA TRP A 231 -18.18 -12.10 -4.63
C TRP A 231 -19.70 -12.11 -4.45
N SER A 232 -20.14 -11.79 -3.23
CA SER A 232 -21.53 -11.55 -2.87
C SER A 232 -21.97 -10.12 -3.21
N ASP A 233 -23.27 -9.82 -3.11
CA ASP A 233 -23.77 -8.46 -3.30
C ASP A 233 -23.14 -7.48 -2.28
N ALA A 234 -22.87 -7.93 -1.04
CA ALA A 234 -22.16 -7.14 -0.04
C ALA A 234 -20.69 -6.89 -0.40
N ALA A 235 -20.02 -7.85 -1.04
CA ALA A 235 -18.65 -7.67 -1.54
C ALA A 235 -18.62 -6.65 -2.69
N LEU A 236 -19.65 -6.62 -3.54
CA LEU A 236 -19.76 -5.61 -4.60
C LEU A 236 -20.02 -4.21 -4.04
N CYS A 237 -20.87 -4.06 -3.02
CA CYS A 237 -21.01 -2.78 -2.33
C CYS A 237 -19.69 -2.28 -1.74
N LEU A 238 -18.87 -3.18 -1.16
CA LEU A 238 -17.54 -2.84 -0.67
C LEU A 238 -16.57 -2.48 -1.81
N LEU A 239 -16.70 -3.14 -2.97
CA LEU A 239 -15.91 -2.81 -4.17
C LEU A 239 -16.26 -1.42 -4.73
N ASP A 240 -17.54 -1.07 -4.78
CA ASP A 240 -17.98 0.27 -5.20
C ASP A 240 -17.41 1.34 -4.26
N GLU A 241 -17.52 1.13 -2.93
CA GLU A 241 -16.89 2.03 -1.95
C GLU A 241 -15.36 2.11 -2.15
N ALA A 242 -14.70 0.97 -2.38
CA ALA A 242 -13.27 0.91 -2.58
C ALA A 242 -12.81 1.68 -3.82
N LEU A 243 -13.49 1.53 -4.95
CA LEU A 243 -13.17 2.24 -6.19
C LEU A 243 -13.39 3.75 -6.06
N ASP A 244 -14.50 4.17 -5.43
CA ASP A 244 -14.74 5.59 -5.11
C ASP A 244 -13.64 6.17 -4.22
N CYS A 245 -13.20 5.39 -3.24
CA CYS A 245 -12.10 5.75 -2.34
C CYS A 245 -10.75 5.81 -3.06
N LEU A 246 -10.45 4.83 -3.91
CA LEU A 246 -9.23 4.79 -4.73
C LEU A 246 -9.16 6.02 -5.61
N TYR A 247 -10.17 6.27 -6.44
CA TYR A 247 -10.21 7.43 -7.34
C TYR A 247 -10.14 8.76 -6.62
N ALA A 248 -10.70 8.85 -5.41
CA ALA A 248 -10.65 10.07 -4.61
C ALA A 248 -9.40 10.19 -3.72
N GLY A 249 -8.51 9.19 -3.72
CA GLY A 249 -7.30 9.20 -2.89
C GLY A 249 -7.58 9.15 -1.38
N ARG A 250 -8.64 8.45 -0.95
CA ARG A 250 -9.08 8.36 0.46
C ARG A 250 -9.20 6.92 0.94
N GLY A 251 -9.04 6.73 2.24
CA GLY A 251 -9.22 5.41 2.87
C GLY A 251 -7.95 4.55 2.89
N ALA A 252 -6.80 5.13 2.56
CA ALA A 252 -5.52 4.52 2.87
C ALA A 252 -5.36 4.37 4.41
N PRO A 253 -4.82 3.22 4.87
CA PRO A 253 -4.75 2.84 6.29
C PRO A 253 -3.76 3.68 7.11
#